data_AF-A0A520HCC3-F1
#
_entry.id   AF-A0A520HCC3-F1
#
_cell.length_a   1.000
_cell.length_b   1.000
_cell.length_c   1.000
_cell.angle_alpha   90.00
_cell.angle_beta   90.00
_cell.angle_gamma   90.00
#
_symmetry.space_group_name_H-M   'P 1'
#
loop_
_entity.id
_entity.type
_entity.pdbx_description
1 polymer ?
#
loop_
_entity_poly.entity_id
_entity_poly.type
_entity_poly.pdbx_seq_one_letter_code
_entity_poly.pdbx_strand_id
1 'polypeptide(L)'
;MTAISPSATARPSRQRYLVIGRVGSKSLHHAWVEDRQCVRTWDLQLNAYGDKADRIADADLPTVVDQGTKWDSLARHFRAHPELLDHYDYVMLPDDDLLMTASDINRIFEITAAHDFTLAQPAMTMDSFVSYPVLMQCPGFKLRYVNHLECMSPCIKTSYMKKLLPIIEKYVCGWGADHIWAMLMEEPAFKAAVLDEVTMKHTRAFYTGTLYDSFDKQGVNPFDEVKTVTALFENFPKRTVVYGGIASSGRRVGNVETQLRNSAHLITTAHRTKTPFKILRKGVGLLMQAFTEASYRPAQLRLNPMGVRTFKSVDAKAMDFAT
;
A
#
# COMPACT_ATOMS: atom_id res chain seq x y z
N MET A 1 -29.05 -10.03 -50.83
CA MET A 1 -28.86 -10.56 -49.48
C MET A 1 -27.47 -10.23 -49.03
N THR A 2 -27.34 -9.22 -48.18
CA THR A 2 -26.08 -8.63 -47.73
C THR A 2 -25.58 -9.42 -46.53
N ALA A 3 -24.42 -10.06 -46.64
CA ALA A 3 -23.75 -10.68 -45.50
C ALA A 3 -22.98 -9.58 -44.74
N ILE A 4 -23.44 -9.27 -43.54
CA ILE A 4 -22.77 -8.35 -42.61
C ILE A 4 -21.70 -9.18 -41.89
N SER A 5 -20.43 -8.86 -42.13
CA SER A 5 -19.31 -9.37 -41.32
C SER A 5 -19.46 -8.91 -39.87
N PRO A 6 -19.10 -9.75 -38.87
CA PRO A 6 -19.10 -9.31 -37.49
C PRO A 6 -18.02 -8.24 -37.31
N SER A 7 -18.47 -7.02 -36.97
CA SER A 7 -17.63 -5.93 -36.50
C SER A 7 -16.73 -6.44 -35.37
N ALA A 8 -15.42 -6.30 -35.53
CA ALA A 8 -14.47 -6.42 -34.44
C ALA A 8 -14.95 -5.50 -33.31
N THR A 9 -15.30 -6.07 -32.16
CA THR A 9 -15.58 -5.31 -30.95
C THR A 9 -14.33 -4.50 -30.62
N ALA A 10 -14.40 -3.18 -30.77
CA ALA A 10 -13.38 -2.27 -30.30
C ALA A 10 -13.06 -2.62 -28.84
N ARG A 11 -11.78 -2.89 -28.53
CA ARG A 11 -11.36 -3.01 -27.13
C ARG A 11 -11.83 -1.75 -26.40
N PRO A 12 -12.47 -1.84 -25.23
CA PRO A 12 -12.78 -0.65 -24.44
C PRO A 12 -11.48 0.14 -24.28
N SER A 13 -11.57 1.48 -24.38
CA SER A 13 -10.44 2.36 -24.09
C SER A 13 -9.85 1.93 -22.74
N ARG A 14 -8.56 1.60 -22.74
CA ARG A 14 -7.84 1.08 -21.57
C ARG A 14 -8.07 1.98 -20.35
N GLN A 15 -8.24 1.38 -19.18
CA GLN A 15 -8.57 2.13 -17.97
C GLN A 15 -7.38 2.99 -17.51
N ARG A 16 -7.66 3.99 -16.67
CA ARG A 16 -6.61 4.90 -16.16
C ARG A 16 -5.80 4.33 -15.00
N TYR A 17 -6.33 3.31 -14.33
CA TYR A 17 -5.74 2.77 -13.11
C TYR A 17 -5.55 1.26 -13.21
N LEU A 18 -4.57 0.73 -12.47
CA LEU A 18 -4.22 -0.68 -12.46
C LEU A 18 -4.28 -1.25 -11.04
N VAL A 19 -4.85 -2.43 -10.90
CA VAL A 19 -4.71 -3.26 -9.70
C VAL A 19 -3.84 -4.46 -10.06
N ILE A 20 -2.73 -4.66 -9.35
CA ILE A 20 -1.93 -5.89 -9.42
C ILE A 20 -2.08 -6.65 -8.11
N GLY A 21 -2.96 -7.66 -8.12
CA GLY A 21 -3.18 -8.52 -6.95
C GLY A 21 -2.10 -9.57 -6.84
N ARG A 22 -1.41 -9.65 -5.70
CA ARG A 22 -0.54 -10.79 -5.39
C ARG A 22 -1.40 -11.93 -4.85
N VAL A 23 -1.68 -12.98 -5.63
CA VAL A 23 -2.77 -13.92 -5.35
C VAL A 23 -2.35 -15.39 -5.21
N GLY A 24 -2.73 -16.03 -4.10
CA GLY A 24 -2.61 -17.47 -3.91
C GLY A 24 -3.94 -18.20 -4.08
N SER A 25 -3.93 -19.52 -3.86
CA SER A 25 -5.12 -20.39 -3.95
C SER A 25 -6.28 -20.04 -3.00
N LYS A 26 -6.01 -19.25 -1.96
CA LYS A 26 -7.01 -18.78 -0.97
C LYS A 26 -7.30 -17.29 -1.09
N SER A 27 -7.02 -16.72 -2.25
CA SER A 27 -7.18 -15.29 -2.49
C SER A 27 -8.65 -14.85 -2.49
N LEU A 28 -8.90 -13.65 -1.97
CA LEU A 28 -10.20 -13.00 -1.94
C LEU A 28 -10.46 -12.09 -3.15
N HIS A 29 -9.62 -12.13 -4.19
CA HIS A 29 -9.74 -11.23 -5.35
C HIS A 29 -11.08 -11.35 -6.10
N HIS A 30 -11.79 -12.46 -5.98
CA HIS A 30 -13.14 -12.60 -6.54
C HIS A 30 -14.08 -11.49 -6.05
N ALA A 31 -14.00 -11.11 -4.77
CA ALA A 31 -14.80 -10.05 -4.18
C ALA A 31 -14.54 -8.68 -4.83
N TRP A 32 -13.36 -8.48 -5.42
CA TRP A 32 -12.96 -7.25 -6.09
C TRP A 32 -13.64 -7.08 -7.46
N VAL A 33 -14.13 -8.17 -8.06
CA VAL A 33 -14.65 -8.19 -9.44
C VAL A 33 -16.03 -8.84 -9.58
N GLU A 34 -16.57 -9.45 -8.54
CA GLU A 34 -17.87 -10.14 -8.56
C GLU A 34 -19.05 -9.17 -8.70
N ASP A 35 -18.93 -7.96 -8.14
CA ASP A 35 -19.96 -6.93 -8.27
C ASP A 35 -19.99 -6.36 -9.70
N ARG A 36 -20.99 -6.80 -10.47
CA ARG A 36 -21.23 -6.36 -11.85
C ARG A 36 -22.11 -5.11 -11.95
N GLN A 37 -22.63 -4.60 -10.82
CA GLN A 37 -23.44 -3.37 -10.80
C GLN A 37 -22.58 -2.11 -10.84
N CYS A 38 -21.31 -2.22 -10.47
CA CYS A 38 -20.32 -1.15 -10.52
C CYS A 38 -19.47 -1.24 -11.80
N VAL A 39 -19.40 -0.15 -12.57
CA VAL A 39 -18.45 -0.05 -13.69
C VAL A 39 -17.07 0.26 -13.12
N ARG A 40 -16.13 -0.67 -13.24
CA ARG A 40 -14.74 -0.49 -12.79
C ARG A 40 -14.03 0.59 -13.60
N THR A 41 -13.23 1.40 -12.93
CA THR A 41 -12.36 2.43 -13.55
C THR A 41 -10.90 1.97 -13.65
N TRP A 42 -10.66 0.68 -13.48
CA TRP A 42 -9.34 0.08 -13.33
C TRP A 42 -9.28 -1.29 -13.99
N ASP A 43 -8.11 -1.63 -14.50
CA ASP A 43 -7.80 -2.96 -15.04
C ASP A 43 -7.22 -3.84 -13.92
N LEU A 44 -7.53 -5.14 -13.93
CA LEU A 44 -6.98 -6.14 -13.01
C LEU A 44 -5.90 -6.97 -13.69
N GLN A 45 -4.75 -7.09 -13.03
CA GLN A 45 -3.75 -8.11 -13.29
C GLN A 45 -3.53 -8.97 -12.04
N LEU A 46 -3.38 -10.27 -12.24
CA LEU A 46 -3.09 -11.20 -11.16
C LEU A 46 -1.64 -11.68 -11.26
N ASN A 47 -0.91 -11.51 -10.18
CA ASN A 47 0.43 -12.06 -10.00
C ASN A 47 0.31 -13.26 -9.04
N ALA A 48 0.22 -14.46 -9.60
CA ALA A 48 -0.19 -15.69 -8.93
C ALA A 48 0.98 -16.50 -8.35
N TYR A 49 0.74 -17.23 -7.24
CA TYR A 49 1.73 -18.13 -6.62
C TYR A 49 1.15 -19.39 -5.96
N GLY A 50 2.05 -20.30 -5.62
CA GLY A 50 1.75 -21.60 -5.04
C GLY A 50 1.35 -22.64 -6.08
N ASP A 51 1.03 -23.85 -5.60
CA ASP A 51 0.86 -25.07 -6.39
C ASP A 51 -0.30 -25.06 -7.41
N LYS A 52 -1.17 -24.05 -7.37
CA LYS A 52 -2.34 -23.90 -8.25
C LYS A 52 -2.41 -22.54 -8.93
N ALA A 53 -1.27 -21.83 -9.01
CA ALA A 53 -1.20 -20.50 -9.59
C ALA A 53 -1.65 -20.46 -11.07
N ASP A 54 -1.41 -21.53 -11.81
CA ASP A 54 -1.81 -21.75 -13.20
C ASP A 54 -3.33 -21.76 -13.42
N ARG A 55 -4.11 -21.99 -12.34
CA ARG A 55 -5.58 -22.07 -12.40
C ARG A 55 -6.26 -20.79 -11.95
N ILE A 56 -5.51 -19.77 -11.54
CA ILE A 56 -6.06 -18.49 -11.11
C ILE A 56 -6.41 -17.65 -12.34
N ALA A 57 -7.68 -17.29 -12.48
CA ALA A 57 -8.27 -16.58 -13.62
C ALA A 57 -8.97 -15.29 -13.17
N ASP A 58 -9.88 -14.76 -14.00
CA ASP A 58 -10.73 -13.59 -13.69
C ASP A 58 -9.99 -12.25 -13.61
N ALA A 59 -9.05 -12.03 -14.54
CA ALA A 59 -8.30 -10.79 -14.71
C ALA A 59 -8.55 -10.15 -16.10
N ASP A 60 -8.32 -8.84 -16.22
CA ASP A 60 -8.42 -8.12 -17.50
C ASP A 60 -7.11 -8.22 -18.31
N LEU A 61 -5.99 -8.34 -17.61
CA LEU A 61 -4.66 -8.56 -18.17
C LEU A 61 -4.19 -9.99 -17.92
N PRO A 62 -3.25 -10.53 -18.74
CA PRO A 62 -2.72 -11.86 -18.54
C PRO A 62 -2.20 -12.07 -17.11
N THR A 63 -2.62 -13.18 -16.50
CA THR A 63 -2.09 -13.64 -15.21
C THR A 63 -0.61 -13.98 -15.36
N VAL A 64 0.20 -13.53 -14.40
CA VAL A 64 1.62 -13.83 -14.31
C VAL A 64 1.84 -14.81 -13.16
N VAL A 65 2.55 -15.91 -13.40
CA VAL A 65 2.88 -16.89 -12.36
C VAL A 65 4.33 -16.70 -11.92
N ASP A 66 4.55 -16.45 -10.64
CA ASP A 66 5.88 -16.25 -10.05
C ASP A 66 5.87 -16.67 -8.57
N GLN A 67 6.86 -17.46 -8.17
CA GLN A 67 6.98 -18.03 -6.82
C GLN A 67 7.82 -17.17 -5.86
N GLY A 68 8.31 -16.01 -6.31
CA GLY A 68 9.03 -15.05 -5.46
C GLY A 68 8.15 -14.40 -4.39
N THR A 69 8.77 -13.59 -3.53
CA THR A 69 8.01 -12.76 -2.58
C THR A 69 7.21 -11.69 -3.34
N LYS A 70 6.22 -11.06 -2.68
CA LYS A 70 5.38 -10.02 -3.31
C LYS A 70 6.23 -8.97 -4.03
N TRP A 71 7.20 -8.40 -3.31
CA TRP A 71 7.96 -7.26 -3.79
C TRP A 71 8.98 -7.63 -4.85
N ASP A 72 9.68 -8.74 -4.66
CA ASP A 72 10.63 -9.29 -5.64
C ASP A 72 9.92 -9.67 -6.96
N SER A 73 8.76 -10.32 -6.87
CA SER A 73 7.97 -10.66 -8.07
C SER A 73 7.41 -9.42 -8.78
N LEU A 74 6.83 -8.47 -8.04
CA LEU A 74 6.33 -7.23 -8.62
C LEU A 74 7.44 -6.45 -9.32
N ALA A 75 8.66 -6.45 -8.76
CA ALA A 75 9.76 -5.73 -9.35
C ALA A 75 10.28 -6.39 -10.65
N ARG A 76 10.42 -7.72 -10.69
CA ARG A 76 10.64 -8.46 -11.95
C ARG A 76 9.57 -8.14 -12.98
N HIS A 77 8.31 -8.12 -12.55
CA HIS A 77 7.17 -7.88 -13.41
C HIS A 77 7.19 -6.49 -14.05
N PHE A 78 7.39 -5.43 -13.24
CA PHE A 78 7.49 -4.07 -13.77
C PHE A 78 8.74 -3.84 -14.63
N ARG A 79 9.85 -4.56 -14.38
CA ARG A 79 11.03 -4.53 -15.26
C ARG A 79 10.75 -5.17 -16.62
N ALA A 80 10.03 -6.29 -16.63
CA ALA A 80 9.63 -6.96 -17.87
C ALA A 80 8.56 -6.18 -18.64
N HIS A 81 7.75 -5.39 -17.92
CA HIS A 81 6.62 -4.63 -18.44
C HIS A 81 6.65 -3.15 -18.02
N PRO A 82 7.69 -2.38 -18.38
CA PRO A 82 7.83 -0.98 -17.98
C PRO A 82 6.68 -0.10 -18.50
N GLU A 83 6.04 -0.50 -19.61
CA GLU A 83 4.91 0.19 -20.21
C GLU A 83 3.70 0.28 -19.28
N LEU A 84 3.56 -0.64 -18.30
CA LEU A 84 2.50 -0.56 -17.29
C LEU A 84 2.63 0.73 -16.47
N LEU A 85 3.85 1.16 -16.16
CA LEU A 85 4.09 2.39 -15.41
C LEU A 85 4.05 3.66 -16.28
N ASP A 86 3.99 3.50 -17.60
CA ASP A 86 3.77 4.59 -18.55
C ASP A 86 2.28 4.79 -18.88
N HIS A 87 1.49 3.72 -18.81
CA HIS A 87 0.09 3.74 -19.25
C HIS A 87 -0.92 4.08 -18.16
N TYR A 88 -0.65 3.70 -16.92
CA TYR A 88 -1.56 3.95 -15.80
C TYR A 88 -1.09 5.14 -14.97
N ASP A 89 -2.04 5.91 -14.44
CA ASP A 89 -1.75 7.04 -13.55
C ASP A 89 -1.40 6.55 -12.13
N TYR A 90 -2.10 5.51 -11.69
CA TYR A 90 -1.97 4.89 -10.38
C TYR A 90 -1.99 3.37 -10.47
N VAL A 91 -1.22 2.73 -9.59
CA VAL A 91 -1.24 1.29 -9.38
C VAL A 91 -1.53 0.95 -7.93
N MET A 92 -2.49 0.05 -7.70
CA MET A 92 -2.79 -0.51 -6.40
C MET A 92 -2.25 -1.93 -6.29
N LEU A 93 -1.60 -2.27 -5.18
CA LEU A 93 -0.89 -3.54 -4.99
C LEU A 93 -1.44 -4.31 -3.78
N PRO A 94 -2.70 -4.79 -3.81
CA PRO A 94 -3.31 -5.48 -2.68
C PRO A 94 -2.74 -6.89 -2.44
N ASP A 95 -2.65 -7.26 -1.16
CA ASP A 95 -2.49 -8.65 -0.69
C ASP A 95 -3.77 -9.46 -0.91
N ASP A 96 -3.66 -10.78 -0.83
CA ASP A 96 -4.73 -11.70 -1.19
C ASP A 96 -5.78 -11.97 -0.09
N ASP A 97 -5.59 -11.46 1.13
CA ASP A 97 -6.56 -11.53 2.25
C ASP A 97 -7.38 -10.26 2.45
N LEU A 98 -7.28 -9.32 1.53
CA LEU A 98 -7.99 -8.06 1.64
C LEU A 98 -9.38 -8.18 1.05
N LEU A 99 -10.38 -8.03 1.92
CA LEU A 99 -11.77 -7.97 1.50
C LEU A 99 -12.16 -6.51 1.23
N MET A 100 -12.50 -6.24 -0.03
CA MET A 100 -12.97 -4.98 -0.60
C MET A 100 -13.90 -5.33 -1.77
N THR A 101 -14.80 -4.43 -2.15
CA THR A 101 -15.63 -4.57 -3.36
C THR A 101 -15.03 -3.81 -4.54
N ALA A 102 -15.57 -4.04 -5.74
CA ALA A 102 -15.23 -3.24 -6.93
C ALA A 102 -15.47 -1.73 -6.69
N SER A 103 -16.57 -1.41 -6.01
CA SER A 103 -16.95 -0.03 -5.69
C SER A 103 -16.00 0.64 -4.70
N ASP A 104 -15.49 -0.12 -3.72
CA ASP A 104 -14.46 0.37 -2.80
C ASP A 104 -13.18 0.72 -3.55
N ILE A 105 -12.71 -0.14 -4.46
CA ILE A 105 -11.49 0.09 -5.24
C ILE A 105 -11.64 1.31 -6.16
N ASN A 106 -12.80 1.48 -6.80
CA ASN A 106 -13.10 2.72 -7.53
C ASN A 106 -12.98 3.94 -6.62
N ARG A 107 -13.60 3.90 -5.43
CA ARG A 107 -13.56 5.02 -4.48
C ARG A 107 -12.14 5.33 -4.01
N ILE A 108 -11.29 4.32 -3.82
CA ILE A 108 -9.87 4.50 -3.49
C ILE A 108 -9.18 5.31 -4.59
N PHE A 109 -9.29 4.91 -5.86
CA PHE A 109 -8.67 5.64 -6.96
C PHE A 109 -9.24 7.05 -7.13
N GLU A 110 -10.56 7.22 -6.99
CA GLU A 110 -11.21 8.53 -7.06
C GLU A 110 -10.65 9.51 -6.02
N ILE A 111 -10.58 9.11 -4.75
CA ILE A 111 -10.05 9.96 -3.68
C ILE A 111 -8.56 10.23 -3.90
N THR A 112 -7.78 9.19 -4.23
CA THR A 112 -6.34 9.33 -4.45
C THR A 112 -6.02 10.29 -5.59
N ALA A 113 -6.72 10.16 -6.73
CA ALA A 113 -6.54 11.03 -7.88
C ALA A 113 -7.05 12.46 -7.60
N ALA A 114 -8.22 12.61 -6.98
CA ALA A 114 -8.79 13.93 -6.67
C ALA A 114 -7.92 14.78 -5.73
N HIS A 115 -7.18 14.12 -4.83
CA HIS A 115 -6.26 14.79 -3.91
C HIS A 115 -4.80 14.80 -4.38
N ASP A 116 -4.52 14.27 -5.57
CA ASP A 116 -3.18 14.15 -6.14
C ASP A 116 -2.19 13.45 -5.19
N PHE A 117 -2.63 12.42 -4.45
CA PHE A 117 -1.75 11.71 -3.53
C PHE A 117 -0.65 10.98 -4.29
N THR A 118 0.52 10.90 -3.67
CA THR A 118 1.64 10.11 -4.14
C THR A 118 1.48 8.66 -3.71
N LEU A 119 0.96 8.46 -2.49
CA LEU A 119 0.72 7.17 -1.87
C LEU A 119 -0.55 7.25 -1.02
N ALA A 120 -1.42 6.26 -1.12
CA ALA A 120 -2.59 6.15 -0.26
C ALA A 120 -2.89 4.70 0.09
N GLN A 121 -3.70 4.46 1.11
CA GLN A 121 -4.34 3.16 1.33
C GLN A 121 -5.73 3.34 1.96
N PRO A 122 -6.69 2.43 1.73
CA PRO A 122 -7.97 2.43 2.45
C PRO A 122 -7.77 2.16 3.95
N ALA A 123 -8.61 2.72 4.81
CA ALA A 123 -8.52 2.46 6.24
C ALA A 123 -8.96 1.04 6.60
N MET A 124 -8.43 0.48 7.68
CA MET A 124 -8.80 -0.86 8.12
C MET A 124 -10.08 -0.85 8.97
N THR A 125 -10.96 -1.81 8.76
CA THR A 125 -12.13 -2.03 9.62
C THR A 125 -11.73 -2.51 11.02
N MET A 126 -12.59 -2.31 12.02
CA MET A 126 -12.33 -2.71 13.42
C MET A 126 -12.13 -4.22 13.60
N ASP A 127 -12.73 -5.03 12.72
CA ASP A 127 -12.63 -6.48 12.72
C ASP A 127 -11.48 -7.01 11.84
N SER A 128 -10.55 -6.15 11.45
CA SER A 128 -9.31 -6.53 10.77
C SER A 128 -8.25 -7.06 11.74
N PHE A 129 -7.31 -7.85 11.24
CA PHE A 129 -6.02 -8.06 11.92
C PHE A 129 -5.11 -6.87 11.65
N VAL A 130 -4.70 -6.13 12.69
CA VAL A 130 -4.04 -4.82 12.54
C VAL A 130 -2.61 -4.81 13.07
N SER A 131 -1.68 -4.36 12.22
CA SER A 131 -0.27 -4.13 12.57
C SER A 131 -0.09 -2.73 13.14
N TYR A 132 -0.57 -1.71 12.41
CA TYR A 132 -0.46 -0.32 12.83
C TYR A 132 -1.85 0.29 13.11
N PRO A 133 -2.29 0.39 14.39
CA PRO A 133 -3.63 0.88 14.73
C PRO A 133 -3.96 2.29 14.24
N VAL A 134 -2.94 3.07 13.91
CA VAL A 134 -3.09 4.39 13.31
C VAL A 134 -3.81 4.37 11.94
N LEU A 135 -3.75 3.24 11.23
CA LEU A 135 -4.36 3.02 9.92
C LEU A 135 -5.79 2.47 9.99
N MET A 136 -6.31 2.19 11.20
CA MET A 136 -7.70 1.84 11.38
C MET A 136 -8.59 3.04 11.07
N GLN A 137 -9.80 2.77 10.59
CA GLN A 137 -10.78 3.82 10.29
C GLN A 137 -11.04 4.69 11.52
N CYS A 138 -11.05 6.00 11.30
CA CYS A 138 -11.49 6.98 12.28
C CYS A 138 -12.76 7.66 11.75
N PRO A 139 -13.96 7.28 12.26
CA PRO A 139 -15.21 7.92 11.88
C PRO A 139 -15.16 9.44 12.03
N GLY A 140 -15.81 10.15 11.10
CA GLY A 140 -15.79 11.61 11.03
C GLY A 140 -14.64 12.20 10.21
N PHE A 141 -13.81 11.36 9.60
CA PHE A 141 -12.82 11.74 8.59
C PHE A 141 -13.20 11.20 7.22
N LYS A 142 -12.79 11.93 6.18
CA LYS A 142 -12.64 11.38 4.83
C LYS A 142 -11.28 10.74 4.64
N LEU A 143 -10.24 11.39 5.17
CA LEU A 143 -8.87 10.94 5.11
C LEU A 143 -8.02 11.60 6.20
N ARG A 144 -6.89 10.96 6.51
CA ARG A 144 -5.87 11.44 7.43
C ARG A 144 -4.49 11.34 6.78
N TYR A 145 -3.70 12.40 6.88
CA TYR A 145 -2.32 12.43 6.39
C TYR A 145 -1.40 11.75 7.41
N VAL A 146 -0.59 10.81 6.95
CA VAL A 146 0.22 9.95 7.82
C VAL A 146 1.60 9.71 7.22
N ASN A 147 2.61 9.57 8.09
CA ASN A 147 4.01 9.41 7.68
C ASN A 147 4.40 7.94 7.45
N HIS A 148 3.43 7.03 7.42
CA HIS A 148 3.64 5.60 7.22
C HIS A 148 2.34 4.96 6.72
N LEU A 149 2.47 4.09 5.73
CA LEU A 149 1.39 3.28 5.15
C LEU A 149 1.90 1.84 5.00
N GLU A 150 1.04 0.85 5.21
CA GLU A 150 1.41 -0.57 5.24
C GLU A 150 1.56 -1.13 3.82
N CYS A 151 2.43 -2.12 3.65
CA CYS A 151 2.69 -2.76 2.35
C CYS A 151 1.53 -3.59 1.78
N MET A 152 0.50 -3.87 2.58
CA MET A 152 -0.57 -4.78 2.19
C MET A 152 -1.47 -4.23 1.07
N SER A 153 -1.72 -2.92 1.02
CA SER A 153 -2.69 -2.34 0.07
C SER A 153 -2.35 -0.92 -0.42
N PRO A 154 -1.10 -0.64 -0.82
CA PRO A 154 -0.74 0.69 -1.29
C PRO A 154 -1.39 0.98 -2.64
N CYS A 155 -1.93 2.19 -2.79
CA CYS A 155 -2.27 2.82 -4.06
C CYS A 155 -1.23 3.90 -4.34
N ILE A 156 -0.41 3.70 -5.37
CA ILE A 156 0.83 4.44 -5.63
C ILE A 156 0.72 5.13 -6.98
N LYS A 157 1.07 6.41 -7.04
CA LYS A 157 1.25 7.10 -8.33
C LYS A 157 2.36 6.40 -9.12
N THR A 158 2.13 6.05 -10.38
CA THR A 158 3.09 5.25 -11.16
C THR A 158 4.43 5.95 -11.35
N SER A 159 4.44 7.27 -11.50
CA SER A 159 5.67 8.07 -11.54
C SER A 159 6.50 7.96 -10.26
N TYR A 160 5.86 7.73 -9.11
CA TYR A 160 6.53 7.46 -7.85
C TYR A 160 6.93 5.98 -7.71
N MET A 161 6.11 5.05 -8.19
CA MET A 161 6.45 3.64 -8.23
C MET A 161 7.76 3.38 -8.99
N LYS A 162 7.99 4.07 -10.12
CA LYS A 162 9.27 4.04 -10.86
C LYS A 162 10.48 4.38 -10.00
N LYS A 163 10.33 5.35 -9.08
CA LYS A 163 11.38 5.75 -8.14
C LYS A 163 11.57 4.76 -7.00
N LEU A 164 10.47 4.11 -6.57
CA LEU A 164 10.50 3.14 -5.47
C LEU A 164 11.06 1.77 -5.90
N LEU A 165 10.85 1.35 -7.15
CA LEU A 165 11.20 0.01 -7.62
C LEU A 165 12.66 -0.39 -7.33
N PRO A 166 13.69 0.40 -7.68
CA PRO A 166 15.08 0.04 -7.40
C PRO A 166 15.39 -0.08 -5.90
N ILE A 167 14.60 0.57 -5.04
CA ILE A 167 14.74 0.53 -3.59
C ILE A 167 14.10 -0.74 -3.04
N ILE A 168 12.89 -1.06 -3.50
CA ILE A 168 12.10 -2.22 -3.06
C ILE A 168 12.81 -3.54 -3.41
N GLU A 169 13.44 -3.63 -4.58
CA GLU A 169 14.17 -4.83 -5.04
C GLU A 169 15.28 -5.31 -4.11
N LYS A 170 15.80 -4.41 -3.28
CA LYS A 170 16.89 -4.72 -2.37
C LYS A 170 16.46 -5.52 -1.15
N TYR A 171 15.17 -5.49 -0.84
CA TYR A 171 14.60 -5.88 0.43
C TYR A 171 13.69 -7.10 0.19
N VAL A 172 14.23 -8.29 0.50
CA VAL A 172 13.66 -9.59 0.12
C VAL A 172 12.30 -9.81 0.75
N CYS A 173 12.13 -9.47 2.03
CA CYS A 173 10.83 -9.58 2.69
C CYS A 173 9.95 -8.35 2.49
N GLY A 174 10.55 -7.21 2.12
CA GLY A 174 9.89 -5.92 1.95
C GLY A 174 9.47 -5.26 3.27
N TRP A 175 9.81 -5.86 4.41
CA TRP A 175 9.63 -5.23 5.71
C TRP A 175 10.69 -4.14 5.86
N GLY A 176 10.25 -2.91 6.10
CA GLY A 176 11.14 -1.74 6.10
C GLY A 176 10.96 -0.86 4.88
N ALA A 177 10.57 -1.41 3.73
CA ALA A 177 10.24 -0.61 2.55
C ALA A 177 8.98 0.25 2.80
N ASP A 178 7.99 -0.33 3.48
CA ASP A 178 6.77 0.34 3.95
C ASP A 178 7.03 1.43 5.01
N HIS A 179 8.14 1.33 5.73
CA HIS A 179 8.58 2.36 6.67
C HIS A 179 9.15 3.60 6.01
N ILE A 180 9.68 3.50 4.78
CA ILE A 180 10.40 4.60 4.14
C ILE A 180 9.61 5.27 3.01
N TRP A 181 8.75 4.54 2.29
CA TRP A 181 8.11 5.04 1.08
C TRP A 181 7.13 6.21 1.27
N ALA A 182 6.55 6.40 2.45
CA ALA A 182 5.70 7.55 2.74
C ALA A 182 6.53 8.83 2.95
N MET A 183 7.84 8.67 3.16
CA MET A 183 8.77 9.74 3.49
C MET A 183 9.92 9.88 2.47
N LEU A 184 10.01 9.00 1.47
CA LEU A 184 10.94 9.12 0.35
C LEU A 184 10.45 10.09 -0.74
N MET A 185 9.18 10.49 -0.70
CA MET A 185 8.59 11.38 -1.69
C MET A 185 9.27 12.75 -1.65
N GLU A 186 9.28 13.42 -2.81
CA GLU A 186 9.84 14.77 -2.92
C GLU A 186 9.12 15.75 -2.00
N GLU A 187 9.86 16.78 -1.58
CA GLU A 187 9.28 17.84 -0.78
C GLU A 187 8.21 18.62 -1.58
N PRO A 188 7.11 19.03 -0.94
CA PRO A 188 6.82 18.76 0.46
C PRO A 188 6.27 17.32 0.67
N ALA A 189 6.78 16.59 1.68
CA ALA A 189 6.47 15.17 1.90
C ALA A 189 5.10 14.90 2.56
N PHE A 190 4.02 15.52 2.07
CA PHE A 190 2.66 15.52 2.66
C PHE A 190 1.60 14.83 1.79
N LYS A 191 2.03 14.04 0.80
CA LYS A 191 1.13 13.37 -0.17
C LYS A 191 0.91 11.89 0.13
N ALA A 192 1.00 11.50 1.40
CA ALA A 192 0.63 10.19 1.92
C ALA A 192 -0.62 10.26 2.81
N ALA A 193 -1.63 9.44 2.52
CA ALA A 193 -2.88 9.44 3.28
C ALA A 193 -3.47 8.04 3.52
N VAL A 194 -4.08 7.85 4.69
CA VAL A 194 -5.04 6.78 4.92
C VAL A 194 -6.44 7.32 4.64
N LEU A 195 -7.24 6.59 3.87
CA LEU A 195 -8.56 7.01 3.43
C LEU A 195 -9.61 6.43 4.39
N ASP A 196 -10.22 7.26 5.23
CA ASP A 196 -11.24 6.83 6.19
C ASP A 196 -12.62 6.66 5.56
N GLU A 197 -12.85 7.30 4.41
CA GLU A 197 -14.13 7.24 3.67
C GLU A 197 -14.38 5.88 3.01
N VAL A 198 -13.32 5.11 2.77
CA VAL A 198 -13.37 3.78 2.16
C VAL A 198 -12.52 2.82 2.98
N THR A 199 -13.03 1.62 3.22
CA THR A 199 -12.37 0.65 4.12
C THR A 199 -12.02 -0.65 3.44
N MET A 200 -11.01 -1.31 3.98
CA MET A 200 -10.70 -2.70 3.70
C MET A 200 -10.74 -3.53 4.98
N LYS A 201 -11.06 -4.82 4.85
CA LYS A 201 -10.90 -5.79 5.94
C LYS A 201 -9.73 -6.71 5.66
N HIS A 202 -8.74 -6.71 6.56
CA HIS A 202 -7.65 -7.68 6.55
C HIS A 202 -8.07 -8.95 7.30
N THR A 203 -8.29 -10.03 6.55
CA THR A 203 -9.05 -11.21 7.03
C THR A 203 -8.22 -12.29 7.70
N ARG A 204 -6.89 -12.27 7.55
CA ARG A 204 -5.98 -13.30 8.11
C ARG A 204 -5.04 -12.74 9.17
N ALA A 205 -4.64 -13.60 10.08
CA ALA A 205 -3.68 -13.25 11.11
C ALA A 205 -2.25 -13.15 10.53
N PHE A 206 -1.45 -12.25 11.09
CA PHE A 206 -0.02 -12.18 10.79
C PHE A 206 0.68 -13.51 11.11
N TYR A 207 1.81 -13.77 10.45
CA TYR A 207 2.61 -14.99 10.68
C TYR A 207 1.91 -16.29 10.27
N THR A 208 0.89 -16.20 9.42
CA THR A 208 0.21 -17.37 8.86
C THR A 208 0.51 -17.47 7.36
N GLY A 209 0.99 -18.62 6.89
CA GLY A 209 1.31 -18.87 5.49
C GLY A 209 2.76 -19.28 5.22
N THR A 210 3.01 -19.83 4.04
CA THR A 210 4.29 -20.43 3.63
C THR A 210 5.42 -19.41 3.40
N LEU A 211 5.11 -18.11 3.43
CA LEU A 211 6.10 -17.04 3.23
C LEU A 211 7.08 -16.95 4.41
N TYR A 212 6.62 -17.16 5.64
CA TYR A 212 7.50 -17.10 6.82
C TYR A 212 8.50 -18.27 6.82
N ASP A 213 8.06 -19.47 6.40
CA ASP A 213 8.95 -20.61 6.18
C ASP A 213 10.03 -20.30 5.12
N SER A 214 9.72 -19.44 4.15
CA SER A 214 10.67 -19.03 3.10
C SER A 214 11.72 -18.04 3.62
N PHE A 215 11.37 -17.16 4.58
CA PHE A 215 12.32 -16.26 5.23
C PHE A 215 13.29 -17.03 6.13
N ASP A 216 12.77 -17.96 6.92
CA ASP A 216 13.58 -18.84 7.77
C ASP A 216 14.57 -19.66 6.94
N LYS A 217 14.12 -20.23 5.81
CA LYS A 217 14.99 -20.97 4.87
C LYS A 217 16.08 -20.10 4.24
N GLN A 218 15.82 -18.81 4.04
CA GLN A 218 16.77 -17.85 3.50
C GLN A 218 17.64 -17.20 4.58
N GLY A 219 17.43 -17.53 5.86
CA GLY A 219 18.13 -16.92 6.99
C GLY A 219 17.83 -15.42 7.15
N VAL A 220 16.71 -14.95 6.60
CA VAL A 220 16.31 -13.53 6.64
C VAL A 220 15.37 -13.32 7.81
N ASN A 221 15.75 -12.44 8.74
CA ASN A 221 14.85 -11.96 9.78
C ASN A 221 14.23 -10.62 9.36
N PRO A 222 12.90 -10.55 9.15
CA PRO A 222 12.24 -9.33 8.71
C PRO A 222 12.47 -8.11 9.64
N PHE A 223 12.63 -8.33 10.95
CA PHE A 223 12.92 -7.25 11.90
C PHE A 223 14.33 -6.67 11.73
N ASP A 224 15.30 -7.48 11.32
CA ASP A 224 16.65 -7.02 11.06
C ASP A 224 16.74 -6.26 9.73
N GLU A 225 15.90 -6.62 8.76
CA GLU A 225 15.72 -5.84 7.52
C GLU A 225 15.18 -4.44 7.84
N VAL A 226 14.14 -4.32 8.67
CA VAL A 226 13.61 -3.02 9.13
C VAL A 226 14.72 -2.18 9.79
N LYS A 227 15.51 -2.75 10.71
CA LYS A 227 16.62 -2.04 11.35
C LYS A 227 17.65 -1.58 10.32
N THR A 228 18.01 -2.45 9.39
CA THR A 228 19.00 -2.18 8.35
C THR A 228 18.53 -1.03 7.45
N VAL A 229 17.28 -1.08 6.99
CA VAL A 229 16.68 -0.06 6.11
C VAL A 229 16.62 1.29 6.81
N THR A 230 16.05 1.32 8.03
CA THR A 230 15.79 2.57 8.75
C THR A 230 17.09 3.24 9.22
N ALA A 231 18.14 2.45 9.51
CA ALA A 231 19.46 2.96 9.86
C ALA A 231 20.19 3.66 8.70
N LEU A 232 19.70 3.59 7.47
CA LEU A 232 20.30 4.32 6.33
C LEU A 232 19.98 5.81 6.33
N PHE A 233 19.02 6.26 7.14
CA PHE A 233 18.51 7.63 7.11
C PHE A 233 18.81 8.39 8.40
N GLU A 234 19.30 9.62 8.27
CA GLU A 234 19.66 10.47 9.42
C GLU A 234 18.44 11.07 10.14
N ASN A 235 17.33 11.25 9.42
CA ASN A 235 16.11 11.91 9.90
C ASN A 235 14.90 10.96 9.95
N PHE A 236 15.14 9.65 10.12
CA PHE A 236 14.07 8.67 10.17
C PHE A 236 13.09 8.97 11.34
N PRO A 237 11.76 9.03 11.09
CA PRO A 237 10.78 9.31 12.14
C PRO A 237 10.78 8.24 13.23
N LYS A 238 10.89 8.66 14.50
CA LYS A 238 10.81 7.74 15.65
C LYS A 238 9.41 7.19 15.90
N ARG A 239 8.39 7.79 15.29
CA ARG A 239 6.97 7.47 15.53
C ARG A 239 6.17 7.55 14.24
N THR A 240 5.15 6.71 14.16
CA THR A 240 4.07 6.89 13.19
C THR A 240 3.10 7.96 13.68
N VAL A 241 3.08 9.08 12.97
CA VAL A 241 2.34 10.31 13.30
C VAL A 241 1.31 10.58 12.22
N VAL A 242 0.08 10.90 12.66
CA VAL A 242 -0.94 11.51 11.81
C VAL A 242 -0.82 13.01 11.96
N TYR A 243 -0.51 13.71 10.88
CA TYR A 243 -0.13 15.13 10.93
C TYR A 243 -1.19 16.09 10.35
N GLY A 244 -2.39 15.58 10.08
CA GLY A 244 -3.56 16.35 9.68
C GLY A 244 -4.62 15.46 9.04
N GLY A 245 -5.69 16.06 8.55
CA GLY A 245 -6.70 15.32 7.79
C GLY A 245 -7.79 16.20 7.19
N ILE A 246 -8.76 15.56 6.56
CA ILE A 246 -9.98 16.18 6.07
C ILE A 246 -11.15 15.50 6.78
N ALA A 247 -11.94 16.27 7.52
CA ALA A 247 -13.14 15.79 8.19
C ALA A 247 -14.21 15.38 7.17
N SER A 248 -15.20 14.57 7.58
CA SER A 248 -16.35 14.19 6.75
C SER A 248 -17.10 15.40 6.18
N SER A 249 -17.08 16.54 6.87
CA SER A 249 -17.64 17.81 6.40
C SER A 249 -16.82 18.51 5.30
N GLY A 250 -15.65 17.99 4.93
CA GLY A 250 -14.70 18.61 4.01
C GLY A 250 -13.74 19.61 4.68
N ARG A 251 -13.91 19.91 5.98
CA ARG A 251 -13.02 20.82 6.71
C ARG A 251 -11.63 20.21 6.88
N ARG A 252 -10.60 20.97 6.53
CA ARG A 252 -9.20 20.63 6.85
C ARG A 252 -8.98 20.75 8.35
N VAL A 253 -8.35 19.73 8.93
CA VAL A 253 -8.03 19.69 10.35
C VAL A 253 -6.52 19.52 10.57
N GLY A 254 -6.00 20.22 11.56
CA GLY A 254 -4.58 20.18 11.92
C GLY A 254 -4.19 18.90 12.65
N ASN A 255 -2.89 18.75 12.88
CA ASN A 255 -2.28 17.62 13.57
C ASN A 255 -2.93 17.32 14.94
N VAL A 256 -2.99 18.31 15.82
CA VAL A 256 -3.51 18.16 17.20
C VAL A 256 -4.94 17.62 17.19
N GLU A 257 -5.85 18.28 16.48
CA GLU A 257 -7.25 17.86 16.38
C GLU A 257 -7.38 16.45 15.80
N THR A 258 -6.57 16.14 14.79
CA THR A 258 -6.60 14.82 14.15
C THR A 258 -6.17 13.72 15.11
N GLN A 259 -5.07 13.93 15.84
CA GLN A 259 -4.58 12.97 16.81
C GLN A 259 -5.54 12.79 17.99
N LEU A 260 -6.15 13.87 18.49
CA LEU A 260 -7.16 13.79 19.56
C LEU A 260 -8.35 12.95 19.14
N ARG A 261 -8.94 13.21 17.96
CA ARG A 261 -10.10 12.45 17.46
C ARG A 261 -9.76 10.98 17.22
N ASN A 262 -8.62 10.71 16.58
CA ASN A 262 -8.14 9.35 16.32
C ASN A 262 -7.85 8.60 17.62
N SER A 263 -7.17 9.24 18.58
CA SER A 263 -6.87 8.62 19.88
C SER A 263 -8.14 8.30 20.66
N ALA A 264 -9.11 9.21 20.71
CA ALA A 264 -10.39 8.99 21.35
C ALA A 264 -11.13 7.81 20.71
N HIS A 265 -11.14 7.73 19.38
CA HIS A 265 -11.77 6.62 18.67
C HIS A 265 -11.11 5.29 19.05
N LEU A 266 -9.79 5.17 18.93
CA LEU A 266 -9.08 3.92 19.25
C LEU A 266 -9.24 3.50 20.72
N ILE A 267 -9.19 4.45 21.67
CA ILE A 267 -9.38 4.16 23.10
C ILE A 267 -10.78 3.62 23.35
N THR A 268 -11.80 4.27 22.80
CA THR A 268 -13.20 3.91 23.06
C THR A 268 -13.62 2.61 22.37
N THR A 269 -13.05 2.28 21.22
CA THR A 269 -13.41 1.08 20.45
C THR A 269 -12.47 -0.11 20.67
N ALA A 270 -11.35 0.05 21.38
CA ALA A 270 -10.35 -0.99 21.59
C ALA A 270 -10.94 -2.36 21.98
N HIS A 271 -11.90 -2.38 22.92
CA HIS A 271 -12.54 -3.61 23.41
C HIS A 271 -13.30 -4.41 22.35
N ARG A 272 -13.62 -3.80 21.19
CA ARG A 272 -14.34 -4.44 20.08
C ARG A 272 -13.42 -4.98 18.98
N THR A 273 -12.11 -4.80 19.14
CA THR A 273 -11.12 -5.17 18.13
C THR A 273 -10.51 -6.54 18.42
N LYS A 274 -9.85 -7.14 17.43
CA LYS A 274 -9.15 -8.44 17.62
C LYS A 274 -7.97 -8.37 18.59
N THR A 275 -7.39 -7.18 18.83
CA THR A 275 -6.24 -7.00 19.71
C THR A 275 -6.42 -5.81 20.68
N PRO A 276 -7.35 -5.87 21.64
CA PRO A 276 -7.77 -4.70 22.42
C PRO A 276 -6.63 -3.94 23.11
N PHE A 277 -5.70 -4.66 23.75
CA PHE A 277 -4.56 -4.04 24.42
C PHE A 277 -3.65 -3.26 23.46
N LYS A 278 -3.38 -3.81 22.26
CA LYS A 278 -2.56 -3.14 21.24
C LYS A 278 -3.23 -1.84 20.78
N ILE A 279 -4.54 -1.89 20.53
CA ILE A 279 -5.31 -0.74 20.06
C ILE A 279 -5.37 0.34 21.15
N LEU A 280 -5.72 -0.03 22.39
CA LEU A 280 -5.75 0.88 23.53
C LEU A 280 -4.41 1.57 23.76
N ARG A 281 -3.32 0.79 23.79
CA ARG A 281 -1.95 1.31 23.97
C ARG A 281 -1.58 2.32 22.88
N LYS A 282 -1.92 2.05 21.61
CA LYS A 282 -1.68 3.00 20.51
C LYS A 282 -2.58 4.23 20.62
N GLY A 283 -3.84 4.08 21.03
CA GLY A 283 -4.75 5.19 21.30
C GLY A 283 -4.17 6.15 22.35
N VAL A 284 -3.76 5.65 23.51
CA VAL A 284 -3.06 6.44 24.54
C VAL A 284 -1.77 7.06 23.99
N GLY A 285 -1.01 6.31 23.20
CA GLY A 285 0.19 6.79 22.52
C GLY A 285 -0.06 7.97 21.57
N LEU A 286 -1.17 7.99 20.85
CA LEU A 286 -1.57 9.08 19.96
C LEU A 286 -2.10 10.29 20.75
N LEU A 287 -2.77 10.05 21.88
CA LEU A 287 -3.18 11.14 22.77
C LEU A 287 -1.96 11.92 23.28
N MET A 288 -0.88 11.24 23.68
CA MET A 288 0.37 11.89 24.05
C MET A 288 1.02 12.62 22.86
N GLN A 289 1.02 12.01 21.68
CA GLN A 289 1.58 12.60 20.47
C GLN A 289 0.82 13.84 20.00
N ALA A 290 -0.47 13.99 20.31
CA ALA A 290 -1.21 15.21 20.03
C ALA A 290 -0.53 16.46 20.61
N PHE A 291 0.23 16.30 21.69
CA PHE A 291 0.98 17.37 22.34
C PHE A 291 2.48 17.31 22.02
N THR A 292 3.10 16.12 22.10
CA THR A 292 4.56 16.02 21.89
C THR A 292 4.99 16.17 20.43
N GLU A 293 4.08 15.90 19.50
CA GLU A 293 4.32 15.97 18.05
C GLU A 293 3.45 17.06 17.40
N ALA A 294 2.90 18.02 18.15
CA ALA A 294 1.97 19.04 17.63
C ALA A 294 2.55 19.84 16.44
N SER A 295 3.86 20.10 16.49
CA SER A 295 4.62 20.82 15.46
C SER A 295 5.25 19.90 14.41
N TYR A 296 5.00 18.58 14.46
CA TYR A 296 5.57 17.64 13.49
C TYR A 296 5.19 18.06 12.06
N ARG A 297 6.19 18.01 11.18
CA ARG A 297 6.04 18.18 9.74
C ARG A 297 6.77 17.01 9.08
N PRO A 298 6.14 16.31 8.13
CA PRO A 298 6.86 15.31 7.38
C PRO A 298 7.96 16.01 6.56
N ALA A 299 9.12 15.38 6.49
CA ALA A 299 10.26 15.83 5.71
C ALA A 299 10.85 14.64 4.96
N GLN A 300 11.29 14.86 3.73
CA GLN A 300 11.89 13.83 2.89
C GLN A 300 13.07 13.19 3.63
N LEU A 301 13.13 11.86 3.60
CA LEU A 301 14.22 11.10 4.21
C LEU A 301 15.55 11.43 3.52
N ARG A 302 16.58 11.64 4.33
CA ARG A 302 17.94 11.94 3.89
C ARG A 302 18.86 10.80 4.26
N LEU A 303 19.60 10.32 3.28
CA LEU A 303 20.57 9.25 3.46
C LEU A 303 21.74 9.76 4.31
N ASN A 304 22.17 8.95 5.27
CA ASN A 304 23.46 9.14 5.93
C ASN A 304 24.60 8.62 5.03
N PRO A 305 25.89 8.81 5.39
CA PRO A 305 27.01 8.37 4.54
C PRO A 305 27.00 6.88 4.19
N MET A 306 26.53 6.02 5.10
CA MET A 306 26.35 4.59 4.84
C MET A 306 25.24 4.36 3.80
N GLY A 307 24.10 5.04 3.97
CA GLY A 307 23.01 5.07 3.01
C GLY A 307 23.46 5.47 1.61
N VAL A 308 24.22 6.57 1.48
CA VAL A 308 24.71 7.04 0.18
C VAL A 308 25.55 5.98 -0.54
N ARG A 309 26.49 5.32 0.16
CA ARG A 309 27.30 4.23 -0.43
C ARG A 309 26.42 3.05 -0.84
N THR A 310 25.43 2.76 -0.02
CA THR A 310 24.50 1.64 -0.15
C THR A 310 23.55 1.82 -1.32
N PHE A 311 23.14 3.05 -1.67
CA PHE A 311 22.31 3.36 -2.83
C PHE A 311 23.13 3.65 -4.11
N LYS A 312 24.32 4.25 -4.02
CA LYS A 312 25.20 4.45 -5.20
C LYS A 312 25.66 3.15 -5.84
N SER A 313 25.86 2.09 -5.06
CA SER A 313 26.16 0.76 -5.61
C SER A 313 24.98 0.15 -6.37
N VAL A 314 23.76 0.65 -6.14
CA VAL A 314 22.54 0.21 -6.85
C VAL A 314 22.49 0.88 -8.21
N ASP A 315 22.70 2.20 -8.31
CA ASP A 315 22.72 2.90 -9.60
C ASP A 315 23.78 2.30 -10.53
N ALA A 316 24.96 1.95 -9.99
CA ALA A 316 26.03 1.29 -10.75
C ALA A 316 25.64 -0.13 -11.22
N LYS A 317 24.99 -0.95 -10.38
CA LYS A 317 24.52 -2.28 -10.77
C LYS A 317 23.32 -2.24 -11.72
N ALA A 318 22.41 -1.28 -11.55
CA ALA A 318 21.27 -1.10 -12.45
C ALA A 318 21.70 -0.70 -13.86
N MET A 319 22.86 -0.05 -14.00
CA MET A 319 23.51 0.22 -15.29
C MET A 319 24.20 -1.03 -15.89
N ASP A 320 24.78 -1.92 -15.07
CA ASP A 320 25.44 -3.14 -15.54
C ASP A 320 24.48 -4.24 -16.05
N PHE A 321 23.20 -4.19 -15.69
CA PHE A 321 22.16 -5.10 -16.21
C PHE A 321 21.35 -4.51 -17.38
N ALA A 322 21.73 -3.30 -17.84
CA ALA A 322 21.11 -2.61 -18.97
C ALA A 322 21.99 -2.61 -20.24
N THR A 323 23.00 -3.48 -20.31
CA THR A 323 23.82 -3.76 -21.51
C THR A 323 23.61 -5.17 -22.03
#